data_AF-A0A1H2UDU4-F1
#
_entry.id   AF-A0A1H2UDU4-F1
#
_cell.length_a   1.000
_cell.length_b   1.000
_cell.length_c   1.000
_cell.angle_alpha   90.00
_cell.angle_beta   90.00
_cell.angle_gamma   90.00
#
_symmetry.space_group_name_H-M   'P 1'
#
loop_
_entity.id
_entity.type
_entity.pdbx_description
1 polymer ?
#
loop_
_entity_poly.entity_id
_entity_poly.type
_entity_poly.pdbx_seq_one_letter_code
_entity_poly.pdbx_strand_id
1 'polypeptide(L)'
;MEKLPLIDTNGTDPFLHPTNAINRLVNEWREHGKIIIAYDFDDTVYDYHKRGSSYDQVISLLQRCEAYGAYFIVSTCCSEDKYDFIKDYLESNGIPYDAINENAPFVPFTGRKIYCNILLDDRAGLLTSYVTLDSALKILESERVIL
;
A
#
# COMPACT_ATOMS: atom_id res chain seq x y z
N MET A 1 -18.92 -11.06 -3.60
CA MET A 1 -18.55 -10.79 -5.01
C MET A 1 -17.71 -11.94 -5.52
N GLU A 2 -17.80 -12.25 -6.82
CA GLU A 2 -17.01 -13.31 -7.46
C GLU A 2 -15.51 -12.96 -7.47
N LYS A 3 -14.63 -13.96 -7.34
CA LYS A 3 -13.17 -13.75 -7.44
C LYS A 3 -12.80 -13.47 -8.90
N LEU A 4 -11.96 -12.46 -9.14
CA LEU A 4 -11.37 -12.24 -10.45
C LEU A 4 -10.44 -13.41 -10.79
N PRO A 5 -10.52 -13.98 -12.00
CA PRO A 5 -9.68 -15.10 -12.38
C PRO A 5 -8.21 -14.67 -12.45
N LEU A 6 -7.31 -15.53 -11.99
CA LEU A 6 -5.89 -15.40 -12.32
C LEU A 6 -5.67 -15.97 -13.71
N ILE A 7 -4.91 -15.26 -14.53
CA ILE A 7 -4.46 -15.72 -15.84
C ILE A 7 -3.53 -16.91 -15.60
N ASP A 8 -3.89 -18.06 -16.16
CA ASP A 8 -3.04 -19.25 -16.19
C ASP A 8 -1.79 -18.94 -17.02
N THR A 9 -0.65 -19.13 -16.39
CA THR A 9 0.65 -18.77 -16.95
C THR A 9 1.38 -19.98 -17.55
N ASN A 10 0.74 -21.15 -17.66
CA ASN A 10 1.28 -22.39 -18.24
C ASN A 10 2.68 -22.76 -17.70
N GLY A 11 2.88 -22.64 -16.38
CA GLY A 11 4.14 -23.00 -15.71
C GLY A 11 5.18 -21.87 -15.63
N THR A 12 4.78 -20.61 -15.78
CA THR A 12 5.65 -19.44 -15.55
C THR A 12 5.29 -18.70 -14.26
N ASP A 13 6.14 -17.77 -13.79
CA ASP A 13 5.99 -17.05 -12.52
C ASP A 13 4.68 -16.25 -12.45
N PRO A 14 3.65 -16.70 -11.71
CA PRO A 14 2.31 -16.13 -11.79
C PRO A 14 2.23 -14.69 -11.26
N PHE A 15 3.18 -14.30 -10.40
CA PHE A 15 3.29 -12.96 -9.83
C PHE A 15 4.08 -11.97 -10.69
N LEU A 16 4.73 -12.44 -11.76
CA LEU A 16 5.34 -11.56 -12.77
C LEU A 16 4.33 -11.12 -13.85
N HIS A 17 3.08 -11.57 -13.76
CA HIS A 17 2.00 -11.11 -14.62
C HIS A 17 1.23 -9.94 -13.96
N PRO A 18 1.24 -8.72 -14.54
CA PRO A 18 0.63 -7.53 -13.92
C PRO A 18 -0.84 -7.73 -13.55
N THR A 19 -1.65 -8.32 -14.44
CA THR A 19 -3.06 -8.61 -14.17
C THR A 19 -3.26 -9.56 -12.98
N ASN A 20 -2.36 -10.53 -12.77
CA ASN A 20 -2.48 -11.45 -11.64
C ASN A 20 -2.17 -10.73 -10.32
N ALA A 21 -1.18 -9.84 -10.31
CA ALA A 21 -0.87 -9.02 -9.15
C ALA A 21 -2.07 -8.13 -8.76
N ILE A 22 -2.72 -7.50 -9.75
CA ILE A 22 -3.93 -6.68 -9.57
C ILE A 22 -5.10 -7.54 -9.08
N ASN A 23 -5.43 -8.63 -9.78
CA ASN A 23 -6.58 -9.47 -9.45
C ASN A 23 -6.44 -10.11 -8.08
N ARG A 24 -5.22 -10.54 -7.71
CA ARG A 24 -4.92 -11.01 -6.35
C ARG A 24 -5.25 -9.94 -5.31
N LEU A 25 -4.77 -8.70 -5.52
CA LEU A 25 -4.99 -7.62 -4.56
C LEU A 25 -6.49 -7.28 -4.43
N VAL A 26 -7.23 -7.20 -5.54
CA VAL A 26 -8.69 -7.01 -5.54
C VAL A 26 -9.40 -8.14 -4.79
N ASN A 27 -9.02 -9.39 -5.04
CA ASN A 27 -9.63 -10.56 -4.40
C ASN A 27 -9.39 -10.57 -2.89
N GLU A 28 -8.16 -10.30 -2.44
CA GLU A 28 -7.82 -10.19 -1.02
C GLU A 28 -8.60 -9.05 -0.35
N TRP A 29 -8.71 -7.89 -1.03
CA TRP A 29 -9.46 -6.73 -0.52
C TRP A 29 -10.94 -7.03 -0.36
N ARG A 30 -11.55 -7.73 -1.33
CA ARG A 30 -12.95 -8.17 -1.26
C ARG A 30 -13.17 -9.24 -0.19
N GLU A 31 -12.25 -10.18 -0.05
CA GLU A 31 -12.36 -11.30 0.89
C GLU A 31 -12.28 -10.83 2.34
N HIS A 32 -11.39 -9.88 2.63
CA HIS A 32 -11.13 -9.42 4.01
C HIS A 32 -11.76 -8.06 4.34
N GLY A 33 -12.32 -7.38 3.34
CA GLY A 33 -12.86 -6.01 3.47
C GLY A 33 -11.78 -4.93 3.66
N LYS A 34 -10.49 -5.32 3.61
CA LYS A 34 -9.32 -4.44 3.73
C LYS A 34 -8.07 -5.13 3.18
N ILE A 35 -7.03 -4.34 2.94
CA ILE A 35 -5.65 -4.80 2.74
C ILE A 35 -4.70 -4.03 3.65
N ILE A 36 -3.50 -4.57 3.86
CA ILE A 36 -2.40 -3.88 4.52
C ILE A 36 -1.48 -3.27 3.46
N ILE A 37 -1.38 -1.95 3.44
CA ILE A 37 -0.49 -1.19 2.58
C ILE A 37 0.70 -0.75 3.45
N ALA A 38 1.89 -1.27 3.14
CA ALA A 38 3.11 -0.71 3.67
C ALA A 38 3.62 0.38 2.71
N TYR A 39 4.17 1.46 3.25
CA TYR A 39 4.86 2.46 2.43
C TYR A 39 6.10 3.01 3.14
N ASP A 40 7.16 3.28 2.39
CA ASP A 40 8.34 3.96 2.90
C ASP A 40 8.04 5.46 3.14
N PHE A 41 8.86 6.09 3.97
CA PHE A 41 8.70 7.50 4.31
C PHE A 41 9.52 8.42 3.39
N ASP A 42 10.85 8.31 3.47
CA ASP A 42 11.79 9.18 2.78
C ASP A 42 11.76 8.93 1.26
N ASP A 43 11.70 9.99 0.45
CA ASP A 43 11.59 9.89 -1.01
C ASP A 43 10.35 9.11 -1.54
N THR A 44 9.40 8.76 -0.68
CA THR A 44 8.13 8.11 -1.04
C THR A 44 6.92 8.97 -0.68
N VAL A 45 6.89 9.58 0.51
CA VAL A 45 5.88 10.57 0.93
C VAL A 45 6.49 11.84 1.57
N TYR A 46 7.81 11.84 1.79
CA TYR A 46 8.54 12.96 2.39
C TYR A 46 9.78 13.33 1.57
N ASP A 47 9.99 14.63 1.33
CA ASP A 47 11.15 15.16 0.62
C ASP A 47 12.39 15.24 1.53
N TYR A 48 12.93 14.06 1.84
CA TYR A 48 14.09 13.91 2.72
C TYR A 48 15.28 14.76 2.28
N HIS A 49 15.52 14.83 0.97
CA HIS A 49 16.63 15.55 0.38
C HIS A 49 16.33 17.04 0.09
N LYS A 50 15.12 17.51 0.40
CA LYS A 50 14.68 18.90 0.25
C LYS A 50 14.87 19.43 -1.18
N ARG A 51 14.52 18.60 -2.17
CA ARG A 51 14.61 18.90 -3.60
C ARG A 51 13.43 19.74 -4.11
N GLY A 52 12.40 19.94 -3.29
CA GLY A 52 11.11 20.52 -3.69
C GLY A 52 10.17 19.48 -4.29
N SER A 53 10.34 18.20 -3.98
CA SER A 53 9.48 17.10 -4.46
C SER A 53 8.23 16.98 -3.59
N SER A 54 7.05 16.79 -4.20
CA SER A 54 5.77 16.81 -3.47
C SER A 54 5.16 15.42 -3.19
N TYR A 55 5.54 14.38 -3.94
CA TYR A 55 5.01 13.00 -3.82
C TYR A 55 3.47 12.89 -3.82
N ASP A 56 2.78 13.90 -4.35
CA ASP A 56 1.32 14.06 -4.29
C ASP A 56 0.56 12.84 -4.84
N GLN A 57 1.12 12.16 -5.83
CA GLN A 57 0.50 10.98 -6.43
C GLN A 57 0.40 9.82 -5.44
N VAL A 58 1.48 9.55 -4.70
CA VAL A 58 1.51 8.48 -3.69
C VAL A 58 0.59 8.85 -2.53
N ILE A 59 0.69 10.10 -2.06
CA ILE A 59 -0.16 10.62 -0.97
C ILE A 59 -1.65 10.51 -1.35
N SER A 60 -2.02 10.96 -2.54
CA SER A 60 -3.40 10.87 -3.04
C SER A 60 -3.88 9.43 -3.17
N LEU A 61 -3.02 8.49 -3.59
CA LEU A 61 -3.37 7.08 -3.64
C LEU A 61 -3.65 6.51 -2.24
N LEU A 62 -2.81 6.82 -1.25
CA LEU A 62 -3.01 6.37 0.14
C LEU A 62 -4.32 6.91 0.73
N GLN A 63 -4.58 8.20 0.56
CA GLN A 63 -5.83 8.85 1.01
C GLN A 63 -7.06 8.21 0.38
N ARG A 64 -7.03 7.89 -0.92
CA ARG A 64 -8.16 7.18 -1.55
C ARG A 64 -8.31 5.76 -1.02
N CYS A 65 -7.22 5.05 -0.73
CA CYS A 65 -7.29 3.70 -0.15
C CYS A 65 -7.91 3.69 1.25
N GLU A 66 -7.75 4.77 2.04
CA GLU A 66 -8.31 4.91 3.38
C GLU A 66 -9.85 4.82 3.35
N ALA A 67 -10.49 5.45 2.34
CA ALA A 67 -11.93 5.37 2.11
C ALA A 67 -12.45 3.95 1.78
N TYR A 68 -11.53 3.00 1.53
CA TYR A 68 -11.79 1.58 1.26
C TYR A 68 -11.24 0.67 2.37
N GLY A 69 -11.00 1.22 3.56
CA GLY A 69 -10.73 0.46 4.79
C GLY A 69 -9.33 -0.15 4.86
N ALA A 70 -8.38 0.29 4.04
CA ALA A 70 -7.00 -0.16 4.11
C ALA A 70 -6.38 0.12 5.49
N TYR A 71 -5.42 -0.71 5.88
CA TYR A 71 -4.56 -0.53 7.05
C TYR A 71 -3.17 -0.12 6.58
N PHE A 72 -2.56 0.85 7.25
CA PHE A 72 -1.37 1.53 6.77
C PHE A 72 -0.18 1.33 7.71
N ILE A 73 0.93 0.82 7.17
CA ILE A 73 2.17 0.67 7.91
C ILE A 73 3.24 1.55 7.27
N VAL A 74 3.78 2.50 8.03
CA VAL A 74 5.01 3.20 7.64
C VAL A 74 6.16 2.23 7.81
N SER A 75 6.77 1.81 6.70
CA SER A 75 7.88 0.85 6.65
C SER A 75 9.18 1.60 6.36
N THR A 76 9.80 2.17 7.39
CA THR A 76 10.93 3.08 7.27
C THR A 76 12.22 2.52 7.90
N CYS A 77 13.38 2.90 7.36
CA CYS A 77 14.68 2.65 8.00
C CYS A 77 15.04 3.69 9.08
N CYS A 78 14.20 4.69 9.33
CA CYS A 78 14.40 5.67 10.38
C CYS A 78 14.43 5.03 11.77
N SER A 79 15.27 5.57 12.65
CA SER A 79 15.35 5.20 14.06
C SER A 79 14.16 5.74 14.85
N GLU A 80 13.84 5.10 15.97
CA GLU A 80 12.65 5.41 16.78
C GLU A 80 12.62 6.87 17.29
N ASP A 81 13.77 7.54 17.45
CA ASP A 81 13.84 8.97 17.81
C ASP A 81 13.22 9.90 16.75
N LYS A 82 12.94 9.39 15.54
CA LYS A 82 12.27 10.12 14.47
C LYS A 82 10.77 9.87 14.41
N TYR A 83 10.23 8.94 15.20
CA TYR A 83 8.83 8.52 15.04
C TYR A 83 7.85 9.64 15.35
N ASP A 84 8.13 10.50 16.33
CA ASP A 84 7.27 11.64 16.62
C ASP A 84 7.25 12.64 15.46
N PHE A 85 8.40 12.91 14.86
CA PHE A 85 8.48 13.74 13.64
C PHE A 85 7.70 13.14 12.47
N ILE A 86 7.82 11.84 12.25
CA ILE A 86 7.10 11.13 11.19
C ILE A 86 5.59 11.26 11.41
N LYS A 87 5.10 10.96 12.63
CA LYS A 87 3.69 11.08 12.97
C LYS A 87 3.17 12.50 12.74
N ASP A 88 3.86 13.50 13.29
CA ASP A 88 3.48 14.91 13.14
C ASP A 88 3.38 15.33 11.66
N TYR A 89 4.34 14.88 10.83
CA TYR A 89 4.32 15.15 9.40
C TYR A 89 3.14 14.47 8.70
N LEU A 90 2.90 13.19 8.97
CA LEU A 90 1.81 12.43 8.36
C LEU A 90 0.45 13.02 8.74
N GLU A 91 0.23 13.32 10.02
CA GLU A 91 -0.99 13.96 10.52
C GLU A 91 -1.22 15.34 9.88
N SER A 92 -0.18 16.19 9.85
CA SER A 92 -0.27 17.54 9.29
C SER A 92 -0.58 17.58 7.79
N ASN A 93 -0.24 16.52 7.06
CA ASN A 93 -0.45 16.39 5.62
C ASN A 93 -1.61 15.46 5.26
N GLY A 94 -2.35 14.93 6.25
CA GLY A 94 -3.45 14.00 6.03
C GLY A 94 -3.01 12.72 5.32
N ILE A 95 -1.83 12.20 5.65
CA ILE A 95 -1.30 10.94 5.11
C ILE A 95 -1.67 9.84 6.10
N PRO A 96 -2.46 8.81 5.70
CA PRO A 96 -2.97 7.82 6.63
C PRO A 96 -1.86 6.88 7.12
N TYR A 97 -1.86 6.58 8.42
CA TYR A 97 -1.00 5.57 9.04
C TYR A 97 -1.69 4.95 10.26
N ASP A 98 -1.41 3.67 10.52
CA ASP A 98 -1.89 2.95 11.71
C ASP A 98 -0.74 2.42 12.57
N ALA A 99 0.42 2.15 11.96
CA ALA A 99 1.61 1.65 12.64
C ALA A 99 2.91 2.12 11.94
N ILE A 100 4.02 2.09 12.67
CA ILE A 100 5.37 2.32 12.13
C ILE A 100 6.20 1.08 12.42
N ASN A 101 6.70 0.40 11.37
CA ASN A 101 7.51 -0.82 11.44
C ASN A 101 6.94 -1.99 12.26
N GLU A 102 5.64 -1.95 12.57
CA GLU A 102 4.94 -2.97 13.34
C GLU A 102 3.84 -3.63 12.50
N ASN A 103 3.62 -4.92 12.73
CA ASN A 103 2.53 -5.65 12.09
C ASN A 103 1.17 -5.14 12.55
N ALA A 104 0.18 -5.18 11.66
CA ALA A 104 -1.20 -4.96 12.06
C ALA A 104 -1.63 -5.98 13.14
N PRO A 105 -2.44 -5.58 14.14
CA PRO A 105 -2.75 -6.43 15.30
C PRO A 105 -3.54 -7.70 14.95
N PHE A 106 -4.12 -7.76 13.75
CA PHE A 106 -4.86 -8.91 13.23
C PHE A 106 -4.00 -9.88 12.38
N VAL A 107 -2.70 -9.60 12.22
CA VAL A 107 -1.75 -10.50 11.55
C VAL A 107 -1.26 -11.56 12.56
N PRO A 108 -1.42 -12.87 12.31
CA PRO A 108 -1.06 -13.92 13.27
C PRO A 108 0.43 -14.25 13.32
N PHE A 109 1.26 -13.63 12.48
CA PHE A 109 2.69 -13.93 12.34
C PHE A 109 3.55 -12.97 13.15
N THR A 110 4.57 -13.50 13.83
CA THR A 110 5.47 -12.74 14.71
C THR A 110 6.91 -12.64 14.18
N GLY A 111 7.08 -12.83 12.87
CA GLY A 111 8.40 -12.71 12.23
C GLY A 111 8.92 -11.27 12.24
N ARG A 112 10.23 -11.09 12.06
CA ARG A 112 10.87 -9.76 11.97
C ARG A 112 10.33 -8.92 10.80
N LYS A 113 9.97 -9.56 9.68
CA LYS A 113 9.46 -8.86 8.49
C LYS A 113 7.97 -8.59 8.69
N ILE A 114 7.55 -7.33 8.51
CA ILE A 114 6.13 -6.97 8.47
C ILE A 114 5.43 -7.70 7.32
N TYR A 115 4.19 -8.11 7.55
CA TYR A 115 3.30 -8.60 6.53
C TYR A 115 2.54 -7.43 5.92
N CYS A 116 2.57 -7.32 4.59
CA CYS A 116 1.77 -6.38 3.83
C CYS A 116 1.28 -7.06 2.55
N ASN A 117 0.13 -6.63 2.05
CA ASN A 117 -0.36 -7.05 0.75
C ASN A 117 0.42 -6.36 -0.38
N ILE A 118 0.88 -5.13 -0.15
CA ILE A 118 1.67 -4.35 -1.11
C ILE A 118 2.60 -3.36 -0.38
N LEU A 119 3.77 -3.09 -0.97
CA LEU A 119 4.77 -2.13 -0.49
C LEU A 119 4.98 -1.02 -1.53
N LEU A 120 4.80 0.24 -1.13
CA LEU A 120 5.19 1.42 -1.90
C LEU A 120 6.52 1.95 -1.37
N ASP A 121 7.59 1.89 -2.15
CA ASP A 121 8.94 2.21 -1.68
C ASP A 121 9.78 2.63 -2.90
N ASP A 122 10.41 3.80 -2.82
CA ASP A 122 11.19 4.43 -3.90
C ASP A 122 12.32 3.52 -4.42
N ARG A 123 12.84 2.62 -3.58
CA ARG A 123 13.91 1.68 -3.89
C ARG A 123 13.43 0.27 -4.20
N ALA A 124 12.19 -0.08 -3.85
CA ALA A 124 11.62 -1.41 -4.06
C ALA A 124 10.59 -1.47 -5.20
N GLY A 125 10.78 -0.69 -6.26
CA GLY A 125 9.95 -0.75 -7.47
C GLY A 125 8.63 0.01 -7.35
N LEU A 126 8.66 1.22 -6.78
CA LEU A 126 7.51 2.11 -6.54
C LEU A 126 6.54 2.21 -7.72
N LEU A 127 7.02 2.40 -8.95
CA LEU A 127 6.14 2.56 -10.11
C LEU A 127 5.23 1.33 -10.31
N THR A 128 5.78 0.13 -10.20
CA THR A 128 5.04 -1.11 -10.40
C THR A 128 4.02 -1.34 -9.29
N SER A 129 4.40 -1.10 -8.03
CA SER A 129 3.47 -1.24 -6.91
C SER A 129 2.40 -0.15 -6.90
N TYR A 130 2.75 1.09 -7.25
CA TYR A 130 1.79 2.19 -7.43
C TYR A 130 0.73 1.83 -8.49
N VAL A 131 1.16 1.42 -9.69
CA VAL A 131 0.22 1.07 -10.78
C VAL A 131 -0.65 -0.11 -10.38
N THR A 132 -0.08 -1.11 -9.69
CA THR A 132 -0.83 -2.28 -9.22
C THR A 132 -1.91 -1.89 -8.22
N LEU A 133 -1.56 -1.08 -7.21
CA LEU A 133 -2.49 -0.61 -6.19
C LEU A 133 -3.57 0.30 -6.77
N ASP A 134 -3.18 1.29 -7.57
CA ASP A 134 -4.11 2.22 -8.23
C ASP A 134 -5.10 1.49 -9.14
N SER A 135 -4.63 0.49 -9.91
CA SER A 135 -5.51 -0.32 -10.76
C SER A 135 -6.49 -1.17 -9.95
N ALA A 136 -6.02 -1.78 -8.86
CA ALA A 136 -6.89 -2.56 -7.97
C ALA A 136 -7.95 -1.67 -7.30
N LEU A 137 -7.56 -0.50 -6.82
CA LEU A 137 -8.49 0.47 -6.21
C LEU A 137 -9.52 0.96 -7.23
N LYS A 138 -9.12 1.29 -8.46
CA LYS A 138 -10.04 1.73 -9.53
C LYS A 138 -11.12 0.70 -9.86
N ILE A 139 -10.80 -0.59 -9.78
CA ILE A 139 -11.79 -1.67 -9.93
C ILE A 139 -12.83 -1.57 -8.79
N LEU A 140 -12.38 -1.45 -7.55
CA LEU A 140 -13.28 -1.30 -6.38
C LEU A 140 -14.09 0.00 -6.43
N GLU A 141 -13.49 1.10 -6.90
CA GLU A 141 -14.18 2.39 -7.11
C GLU A 141 -15.31 2.25 -8.15
N SER A 142 -15.04 1.56 -9.26
CA SER A 142 -16.05 1.35 -10.30
C SER A 142 -17.26 0.54 -9.84
N GLU A 143 -17.07 -0.36 -8.85
CA GLU A 143 -18.13 -1.19 -8.28
C GLU A 143 -19.04 -0.42 -7.33
N ARG A 144 -18.49 0.54 -6.57
CA ARG A 144 -19.26 1.39 -5.66
C ARG A 144 -20.19 2.37 -6.37
N VAL A 145 -19.85 2.78 -7.60
CA VAL A 145 -20.69 3.69 -8.41
C VAL A 145 -21.98 3.02 -8.90
N ILE A 146 -22.05 1.68 -8.86
CA ILE A 146 -23.18 0.89 -9.39
C ILE A 146 -24.19 0.51 -8.28
N LEU A 147 -23.92 0.84 -7.01
CA LEU A 147 -24.79 0.59 -5.85
C LEU A 147 -25.48 1.87 -5.37
#